data_AF-A0A1Y5Y7Y8-F1
#
_entry.id   AF-A0A1Y5Y7Y8-F1
#
_cell.length_a   1.000
_cell.length_b   1.000
_cell.length_c   1.000
_cell.angle_alpha   90.00
_cell.angle_beta   90.00
_cell.angle_gamma   90.00
#
_symmetry.space_group_name_H-M   'P 1'
#
loop_
_entity.id
_entity.type
_entity.pdbx_description
1 polymer ?
#
loop_
_entity_poly.entity_id
_entity_poly.type
_entity_poly.pdbx_seq_one_letter_code
_entity_poly.pdbx_strand_id
1 'polypeptide(L)'
;MSGSGFAVFASESGPSPRTLVDILDATTLAFPDAPALADDEMCLAYRELSEHVNALADRLVAAGVTAGDRVGIRIPSGTAGLYLGILAVLSVGAAYVPVDYDDPPDRADVVWAQAGVSAVVGPGLVITSHNPDPGLRKAPRPCDDAWVIFTSGSTGTPKGVAVTHRAAAAFVDAEARGCSARTIPSAQATAFWPRCRSRSTRHVRRCGSHGGTEHASLPLHVTTCVRERTSATGSPNTRSPSSRRCRHLPRCGRLRRWKVCGC
;
A
#
# COMPACT_ATOMS: atom_id res chain seq x y z
N MET A 1 10.99 44.32 37.30
CA MET A 1 11.85 43.33 36.62
C MET A 1 10.98 42.10 36.39
N SER A 2 10.57 41.87 35.14
CA SER A 2 9.60 40.83 34.77
C SER A 2 10.34 39.56 34.39
N GLY A 3 10.15 38.48 35.15
CA GLY A 3 10.74 37.16 34.88
C GLY A 3 9.78 36.31 34.05
N SER A 4 10.10 36.16 32.76
CA SER A 4 9.42 35.24 31.84
C SER A 4 9.65 33.79 32.29
N GLY A 5 8.62 33.14 32.83
CA GLY A 5 8.64 31.73 33.17
C GLY A 5 8.44 30.88 31.91
N PHE A 6 9.43 30.08 31.54
CA PHE A 6 9.26 29.07 30.50
C PHE A 6 8.31 27.98 31.00
N ALA A 7 7.13 27.87 30.38
CA ALA A 7 6.21 26.77 30.62
C ALA A 7 6.67 25.55 29.81
N VAL A 8 7.23 24.54 30.48
CA VAL A 8 7.43 23.21 29.90
C VAL A 8 6.10 22.47 30.00
N PHE A 9 5.45 22.22 28.88
CA PHE A 9 4.24 21.43 28.82
C PHE A 9 4.61 19.94 28.68
N ALA A 10 4.19 19.13 29.66
CA ALA A 10 4.33 17.69 29.56
C ALA A 10 3.37 17.17 28.48
N SER A 11 3.89 16.34 27.57
CA SER A 11 3.03 15.59 26.66
C SER A 11 2.32 14.47 27.42
N GLU A 12 1.09 14.14 26.99
CA GLU A 12 0.44 12.91 27.45
C GLU A 12 1.30 11.68 27.16
N SER A 13 1.13 10.63 27.96
CA SER A 13 1.82 9.36 27.73
C SER A 13 1.37 8.78 26.40
N GLY A 14 2.32 8.53 25.49
CA GLY A 14 2.04 7.92 24.20
C GLY A 14 1.48 6.50 24.33
N PRO A 15 0.90 5.94 23.26
CA PRO A 15 0.43 4.55 23.25
C PRO A 15 1.57 3.58 23.56
N SER A 16 1.22 2.42 24.13
CA SER A 16 2.20 1.38 24.43
C SER A 16 2.93 0.95 23.14
N PRO A 17 4.27 0.80 23.18
CA PRO A 17 5.03 0.38 21.99
C PRO A 17 4.51 -0.95 21.44
N ARG A 18 4.20 -0.97 20.15
CA ARG A 18 3.74 -2.15 19.41
C ARG A 18 4.37 -2.19 18.02
N THR A 19 4.23 -3.32 17.35
CA THR A 19 4.68 -3.53 15.98
C THR A 19 3.55 -3.35 14.97
N LEU A 20 3.90 -3.27 13.70
CA LEU A 20 2.91 -3.25 12.61
C LEU A 20 2.17 -4.59 12.49
N VAL A 21 2.83 -5.69 12.88
CA VAL A 21 2.22 -7.02 12.93
C VAL A 21 1.17 -7.07 14.06
N ASP A 22 1.46 -6.48 15.23
CA ASP A 22 0.46 -6.38 16.31
C ASP A 22 -0.79 -5.59 15.86
N ILE A 23 -0.62 -4.55 15.02
CA ILE A 23 -1.74 -3.80 14.44
C ILE A 23 -2.55 -4.69 13.50
N LEU A 24 -1.89 -5.41 12.60
CA LEU A 24 -2.53 -6.32 11.66
C LEU A 24 -3.32 -7.41 12.38
N ASP A 25 -2.69 -8.06 13.38
CA ASP A 25 -3.29 -9.17 14.11
C ASP A 25 -4.51 -8.71 14.92
N ALA A 26 -4.38 -7.58 15.64
CA ALA A 26 -5.51 -7.00 16.38
C ALA A 26 -6.67 -6.60 15.45
N THR A 27 -6.36 -6.04 14.27
CA THR A 27 -7.38 -5.65 13.29
C THR A 27 -8.06 -6.88 12.68
N THR A 28 -7.28 -7.92 12.37
CA THR A 28 -7.79 -9.19 11.82
C THR A 28 -8.72 -9.89 12.80
N LEU A 29 -8.36 -9.89 14.09
CA LEU A 29 -9.20 -10.47 15.14
C LEU A 29 -10.50 -9.69 15.32
N ALA A 30 -10.46 -8.36 15.24
CA ALA A 30 -11.63 -7.50 15.43
C ALA A 30 -12.59 -7.52 14.22
N PHE A 31 -12.05 -7.66 13.00
CA PHE A 31 -12.82 -7.50 11.76
C PHE A 31 -12.50 -8.57 10.71
N PRO A 32 -12.62 -9.88 11.03
CA PRO A 32 -12.12 -10.96 10.18
C PRO A 32 -12.76 -11.00 8.78
N ASP A 33 -14.05 -10.71 8.69
CA ASP A 33 -14.83 -10.75 7.45
C ASP A 33 -14.93 -9.39 6.74
N ALA A 34 -14.30 -8.34 7.30
CA ALA A 34 -14.31 -7.03 6.66
C ALA A 34 -13.30 -6.98 5.49
N PRO A 35 -13.62 -6.28 4.38
CA PRO A 35 -12.68 -6.08 3.28
C PRO A 35 -11.41 -5.38 3.78
N ALA A 36 -10.24 -5.94 3.42
CA ALA A 36 -8.93 -5.46 3.87
C ALA A 36 -8.07 -4.95 2.71
N LEU A 37 -8.00 -5.71 1.61
CA LEU A 37 -7.13 -5.41 0.49
C LEU A 37 -7.81 -5.79 -0.83
N ALA A 38 -7.82 -4.87 -1.80
CA ALA A 38 -8.40 -5.14 -3.10
C ALA A 38 -7.67 -4.40 -4.22
N ASP A 39 -7.59 -5.04 -5.38
CA ASP A 39 -7.20 -4.46 -6.66
C ASP A 39 -8.14 -4.95 -7.77
N ASP A 40 -7.77 -4.78 -9.05
CA ASP A 40 -8.59 -5.20 -10.18
C ASP A 40 -8.72 -6.74 -10.32
N GLU A 41 -7.86 -7.50 -9.65
CA GLU A 41 -7.77 -8.96 -9.75
C GLU A 41 -8.28 -9.67 -8.50
N MET A 42 -8.12 -9.06 -7.32
CA MET A 42 -8.34 -9.68 -6.02
C MET A 42 -9.09 -8.77 -5.04
N CYS A 43 -9.88 -9.36 -4.15
CA CYS A 43 -10.61 -8.69 -3.08
C CYS A 43 -10.55 -9.62 -1.86
N LEU A 44 -9.73 -9.28 -0.85
CA LEU A 44 -9.49 -10.10 0.34
C LEU A 44 -10.12 -9.45 1.58
N ALA A 45 -10.81 -10.26 2.38
CA ALA A 45 -11.13 -9.94 3.77
C ALA A 45 -9.87 -10.04 4.66
N TYR A 46 -9.92 -9.48 5.89
CA TYR A 46 -8.77 -9.54 6.80
C TYR A 46 -8.32 -10.98 7.14
N ARG A 47 -9.26 -11.92 7.30
CA ARG A 47 -8.92 -13.33 7.51
C ARG A 47 -8.12 -13.89 6.34
N GLU A 48 -8.60 -13.67 5.12
CA GLU A 48 -7.96 -14.17 3.90
C GLU A 48 -6.61 -13.48 3.68
N LEU A 49 -6.51 -12.18 3.99
CA LEU A 49 -5.24 -11.45 3.96
C LEU A 49 -4.22 -12.09 4.90
N SER A 50 -4.60 -12.39 6.14
CA SER A 50 -3.72 -13.05 7.12
C SER A 50 -3.26 -14.42 6.63
N GLU A 51 -4.15 -15.22 6.03
CA GLU A 51 -3.80 -16.51 5.43
C GLU A 51 -2.76 -16.37 4.30
N HIS A 52 -2.95 -15.41 3.38
CA HIS A 52 -2.01 -15.15 2.29
C HIS A 52 -0.67 -14.62 2.79
N VAL A 53 -0.68 -13.73 3.78
CA VAL A 53 0.53 -13.19 4.43
C VAL A 53 1.31 -14.32 5.10
N ASN A 54 0.64 -15.21 5.83
CA ASN A 54 1.30 -16.34 6.48
C ASN A 54 1.87 -17.32 5.47
N ALA A 55 1.14 -17.68 4.41
CA ALA A 55 1.65 -18.55 3.36
C ALA A 55 2.87 -17.97 2.64
N LEU A 56 2.88 -16.66 2.39
CA LEU A 56 4.03 -16.00 1.79
C LEU A 56 5.21 -15.89 2.78
N ALA A 57 4.95 -15.63 4.06
CA ALA A 57 5.98 -15.65 5.10
C ALA A 57 6.66 -17.02 5.20
N ASP A 58 5.90 -18.11 5.13
CA ASP A 58 6.46 -19.47 5.14
C ASP A 58 7.33 -19.74 3.91
N ARG A 59 6.94 -19.22 2.73
CA ARG A 59 7.77 -19.28 1.52
C ARG A 59 9.05 -18.46 1.64
N LEU A 60 9.02 -17.31 2.30
CA LEU A 60 10.21 -16.49 2.58
C LEU A 60 11.18 -17.23 3.51
N VAL A 61 10.66 -17.84 4.58
CA VAL A 61 11.45 -18.68 5.49
C VAL A 61 12.06 -19.87 4.74
N ALA A 62 11.27 -20.56 3.91
CA ALA A 62 11.77 -21.66 3.08
C ALA A 62 12.84 -21.21 2.07
N ALA A 63 12.81 -19.95 1.64
CA ALA A 63 13.83 -19.32 0.81
C ALA A 63 15.03 -18.77 1.63
N GLY A 64 15.10 -19.07 2.92
CA GLY A 64 16.23 -18.73 3.78
C GLY A 64 16.20 -17.34 4.41
N VAL A 65 15.07 -16.63 4.35
CA VAL A 65 14.89 -15.36 5.05
C VAL A 65 14.72 -15.61 6.55
N THR A 66 15.50 -14.92 7.37
CA THR A 66 15.41 -14.99 8.83
C THR A 66 15.00 -13.64 9.43
N ALA A 67 14.43 -13.66 10.64
CA ALA A 67 14.17 -12.45 11.40
C ALA A 67 15.45 -11.60 11.55
N GLY A 68 15.33 -10.29 11.35
CA GLY A 68 16.45 -9.34 11.29
C GLY A 68 17.05 -9.13 9.89
N ASP A 69 16.69 -9.96 8.91
CA ASP A 69 17.11 -9.76 7.52
C ASP A 69 16.47 -8.53 6.89
N ARG A 70 17.03 -8.12 5.76
CA ARG A 70 16.45 -7.13 4.86
C ARG A 70 16.03 -7.79 3.56
N VAL A 71 14.78 -7.60 3.18
CA VAL A 71 14.19 -8.19 1.98
C VAL A 71 13.81 -7.08 1.00
N GLY A 72 14.34 -7.17 -0.22
CA GLY A 72 14.01 -6.24 -1.30
C GLY A 72 12.58 -6.43 -1.76
N ILE A 73 11.83 -5.34 -1.96
CA ILE A 73 10.50 -5.39 -2.57
C ILE A 73 10.53 -4.55 -3.86
N ARG A 74 10.18 -5.18 -4.98
CA ARG A 74 10.04 -4.49 -6.27
C ARG A 74 8.82 -5.02 -7.02
N ILE A 75 7.67 -4.49 -6.64
CA ILE A 75 6.35 -4.85 -7.17
C ILE A 75 5.65 -3.55 -7.57
N PRO A 76 4.90 -3.51 -8.70
CA PRO A 76 4.17 -2.31 -9.10
C PRO A 76 3.22 -1.80 -8.01
N SER A 77 3.25 -0.50 -7.79
CA SER A 77 2.31 0.21 -6.91
C SER A 77 0.86 -0.03 -7.31
N GLY A 78 -0.04 -0.07 -6.33
CA GLY A 78 -1.48 -0.27 -6.56
C GLY A 78 -1.89 -1.73 -6.79
N THR A 79 -0.97 -2.68 -6.68
CA THR A 79 -1.29 -4.12 -6.70
C THR A 79 -1.44 -4.66 -5.27
N ALA A 80 -2.33 -5.65 -5.08
CA ALA A 80 -2.44 -6.37 -3.81
C ALA A 80 -1.13 -7.10 -3.48
N GLY A 81 -0.41 -7.56 -4.50
CA GLY A 81 0.90 -8.22 -4.35
C GLY A 81 1.94 -7.36 -3.62
N LEU A 82 1.96 -6.05 -3.84
CA LEU A 82 2.89 -5.15 -3.12
C LEU A 82 2.68 -5.22 -1.61
N TYR A 83 1.43 -5.06 -1.17
CA TYR A 83 1.10 -5.06 0.25
C TYR A 83 1.22 -6.44 0.88
N LEU A 84 0.87 -7.51 0.15
CA LEU A 84 1.10 -8.89 0.59
C LEU A 84 2.60 -9.15 0.82
N GLY A 85 3.46 -8.71 -0.11
CA GLY A 85 4.91 -8.83 0.01
C GLY A 85 5.46 -8.11 1.24
N ILE A 86 5.03 -6.86 1.45
CA ILE A 86 5.43 -6.05 2.61
C ILE A 86 4.99 -6.73 3.92
N LEU A 87 3.72 -7.08 4.04
CA LEU A 87 3.17 -7.66 5.27
C LEU A 87 3.80 -9.02 5.58
N ALA A 88 4.08 -9.84 4.57
CA ALA A 88 4.77 -11.12 4.76
C ALA A 88 6.20 -10.95 5.27
N VAL A 89 6.98 -10.01 4.71
CA VAL A 89 8.34 -9.71 5.19
C VAL A 89 8.32 -9.28 6.66
N LEU A 90 7.42 -8.34 7.01
CA LEU A 90 7.26 -7.89 8.40
C LEU A 90 6.85 -9.05 9.32
N SER A 91 6.00 -9.95 8.84
CA SER A 91 5.50 -11.10 9.59
C SER A 91 6.56 -12.19 9.82
N VAL A 92 7.61 -12.25 8.99
CA VAL A 92 8.81 -13.06 9.24
C VAL A 92 9.65 -12.48 10.39
N GLY A 93 9.53 -11.19 10.65
CA GLY A 93 10.40 -10.41 11.54
C GLY A 93 11.57 -9.76 10.80
N ALA A 94 11.48 -9.63 9.48
CA ALA A 94 12.46 -8.99 8.61
C ALA A 94 12.01 -7.56 8.22
N ALA A 95 12.95 -6.73 7.81
CA ALA A 95 12.69 -5.38 7.33
C ALA A 95 12.58 -5.36 5.80
N TYR A 96 11.62 -4.63 5.23
CA TYR A 96 11.53 -4.51 3.77
C TYR A 96 12.35 -3.32 3.24
N VAL A 97 12.90 -3.46 2.03
CA VAL A 97 13.69 -2.44 1.33
C VAL A 97 13.03 -2.18 -0.03
N PRO A 98 12.15 -1.16 -0.14
CA PRO A 98 11.43 -0.90 -1.37
C PRO A 98 12.35 -0.22 -2.40
N VAL A 99 12.23 -0.65 -3.65
CA VAL A 99 12.72 0.08 -4.82
C VAL A 99 11.55 0.21 -5.78
N ASP A 100 11.38 1.39 -6.39
CA ASP A 100 10.27 1.61 -7.31
C ASP A 100 10.36 0.60 -8.46
N TYR A 101 9.21 0.10 -8.89
CA TYR A 101 9.14 -0.81 -10.02
C TYR A 101 9.59 -0.11 -11.30
N ASP A 102 9.26 1.17 -11.44
CA ASP A 102 9.55 1.99 -12.62
C ASP A 102 10.99 2.53 -12.65
N ASP A 103 11.75 2.36 -11.56
CA ASP A 103 13.17 2.69 -11.54
C ASP A 103 13.99 1.78 -12.47
N PRO A 104 15.10 2.26 -13.04
CA PRO A 104 16.05 1.41 -13.76
C PRO A 104 16.52 0.22 -12.92
N PRO A 105 16.67 -1.00 -13.49
CA PRO A 105 17.12 -2.18 -12.74
C PRO A 105 18.43 -1.95 -11.96
N ASP A 106 19.40 -1.28 -12.56
CA ASP A 106 20.70 -1.00 -11.94
C ASP A 106 20.58 -0.19 -10.63
N ARG A 107 19.51 0.61 -10.47
CA ARG A 107 19.24 1.33 -9.22
C ARG A 107 18.89 0.36 -8.10
N ALA A 108 18.12 -0.69 -8.41
CA ALA A 108 17.74 -1.70 -7.43
C ALA A 108 18.98 -2.47 -6.94
N ASP A 109 19.89 -2.83 -7.85
CA ASP A 109 21.13 -3.55 -7.52
C ASP A 109 22.01 -2.75 -6.56
N VAL A 110 22.19 -1.44 -6.82
CA VAL A 110 22.97 -0.55 -5.93
C VAL A 110 22.32 -0.45 -4.54
N VAL A 111 21.00 -0.21 -4.49
CA VAL A 111 20.27 -0.08 -3.23
C VAL A 111 20.32 -1.37 -2.42
N TRP A 112 20.07 -2.52 -3.04
CA TRP A 112 20.03 -3.81 -2.36
C TRP A 112 21.41 -4.31 -1.95
N ALA A 113 22.44 -4.04 -2.74
CA ALA A 113 23.82 -4.32 -2.33
C ALA A 113 24.21 -3.50 -1.09
N GLN A 114 23.91 -2.19 -1.10
CA GLN A 114 24.23 -1.32 0.04
C GLN A 114 23.38 -1.64 1.27
N ALA A 115 22.13 -2.04 1.07
CA ALA A 115 21.28 -2.52 2.14
C ALA A 115 21.69 -3.91 2.62
N GLY A 116 22.49 -4.69 1.89
CA GLY A 116 22.74 -6.10 2.25
C GLY A 116 21.44 -6.91 2.30
N VAL A 117 20.64 -6.81 1.25
CA VAL A 117 19.41 -7.59 1.08
C VAL A 117 19.73 -9.07 0.88
N SER A 118 19.04 -9.96 1.61
CA SER A 118 19.24 -11.41 1.52
C SER A 118 18.33 -12.09 0.49
N ALA A 119 17.16 -11.52 0.23
CA ALA A 119 16.19 -12.01 -0.75
C ALA A 119 15.36 -10.87 -1.35
N VAL A 120 14.76 -11.10 -2.52
CA VAL A 120 13.91 -10.12 -3.21
C VAL A 120 12.55 -10.74 -3.51
N VAL A 121 11.47 -9.98 -3.25
CA VAL A 121 10.11 -10.30 -3.72
C VAL A 121 9.76 -9.41 -4.91
N GLY A 122 9.55 -10.06 -6.05
CA GLY A 122 9.16 -9.43 -7.31
C GLY A 122 7.69 -9.63 -7.67
N PRO A 123 7.28 -9.21 -8.89
CA PRO A 123 5.92 -9.38 -9.39
C PRO A 123 5.43 -10.84 -9.30
N GLY A 124 4.14 -11.04 -9.04
CA GLY A 124 3.59 -12.37 -8.83
C GLY A 124 4.06 -13.05 -7.54
N LEU A 125 4.64 -12.29 -6.60
CA LEU A 125 5.20 -12.78 -5.34
C LEU A 125 6.30 -13.84 -5.56
N VAL A 126 7.08 -13.67 -6.63
CA VAL A 126 8.24 -14.51 -6.93
C VAL A 126 9.38 -14.11 -5.99
N ILE A 127 9.99 -15.10 -5.31
CA ILE A 127 11.08 -14.89 -4.37
C ILE A 127 12.38 -15.32 -5.03
N THR A 128 13.37 -14.43 -5.03
CA THR A 128 14.75 -14.72 -5.43
C THR A 128 15.63 -14.64 -4.19
N SER A 129 16.32 -15.74 -3.86
CA SER A 129 17.24 -15.85 -2.73
C SER A 129 18.44 -16.70 -3.11
N HIS A 130 19.56 -16.47 -2.43
CA HIS A 130 20.79 -17.25 -2.58
C HIS A 130 21.11 -18.11 -1.35
N ASN A 131 20.25 -18.09 -0.32
CA ASN A 131 20.44 -18.92 0.88
C ASN A 131 19.86 -20.33 0.66
N PRO A 132 20.68 -21.40 0.74
CA PRO A 132 20.21 -22.77 0.56
C PRO A 132 19.46 -23.32 1.78
N ASP A 133 19.68 -22.75 2.97
CA ASP A 133 19.10 -23.24 4.22
C ASP A 133 17.84 -22.44 4.58
N PRO A 134 16.80 -23.10 5.14
CA PRO A 134 15.61 -22.40 5.62
C PRO A 134 15.98 -21.45 6.76
N GLY A 135 15.36 -20.28 6.77
CA GLY A 135 15.56 -19.25 7.78
C GLY A 135 14.72 -19.51 9.04
N LEU A 136 14.60 -18.48 9.86
CA LEU A 136 13.81 -18.51 11.08
C LEU A 136 12.84 -17.34 11.15
N ARG A 137 11.54 -17.64 11.20
CA ARG A 137 10.51 -16.66 11.53
C ARG A 137 10.47 -16.41 13.03
N LYS A 138 10.48 -15.13 13.41
CA LYS A 138 10.31 -14.70 14.80
C LYS A 138 9.45 -13.45 14.82
N ALA A 139 8.52 -13.38 15.78
CA ALA A 139 7.71 -12.19 15.96
C ALA A 139 8.62 -10.94 16.11
N PRO A 140 8.38 -9.88 15.34
CA PRO A 140 9.18 -8.66 15.44
C PRO A 140 9.01 -8.02 16.81
N ARG A 141 10.04 -7.31 17.27
CA ARG A 141 9.99 -6.46 18.45
C ARG A 141 9.79 -5.01 18.03
N PRO A 142 9.24 -4.14 18.89
CA PRO A 142 9.08 -2.72 18.55
C PRO A 142 10.38 -2.00 18.19
N CYS A 143 11.54 -2.48 18.67
CA CYS A 143 12.84 -1.91 18.35
C CYS A 143 13.46 -2.45 17.05
N ASP A 144 12.91 -3.50 16.47
CA ASP A 144 13.41 -4.06 15.21
C ASP A 144 13.02 -3.14 14.04
N ASP A 145 13.83 -3.13 12.99
CA ASP A 145 13.56 -2.35 11.79
C ASP A 145 12.34 -2.92 11.05
N ALA A 146 11.39 -2.05 10.70
CA ALA A 146 10.27 -2.40 9.83
C ALA A 146 10.63 -2.21 8.36
N TRP A 147 11.37 -1.13 8.05
CA TRP A 147 11.84 -0.88 6.69
C TRP A 147 13.11 -0.05 6.65
N VAL A 148 13.77 -0.11 5.49
CA VAL A 148 14.88 0.80 5.14
C VAL A 148 14.56 1.47 3.81
N ILE A 149 14.35 2.78 3.83
CA ILE A 149 14.08 3.56 2.61
C ILE A 149 15.34 4.33 2.21
N PHE A 150 15.70 4.23 0.94
CA PHE A 150 16.86 4.93 0.39
C PHE A 150 16.45 6.27 -0.22
N THR A 151 17.20 7.30 0.12
CA THR A 151 17.06 8.64 -0.42
C THR A 151 18.27 9.01 -1.28
N SER A 152 18.08 9.94 -2.23
CA SER A 152 19.18 10.49 -3.01
C SER A 152 20.13 11.26 -2.09
N GLY A 153 21.35 10.76 -1.94
CA GLY A 153 22.39 11.47 -1.19
C GLY A 153 22.94 12.64 -2.00
N SER A 154 23.17 13.78 -1.36
CA SER A 154 23.89 14.92 -1.95
C SER A 154 25.30 14.59 -2.43
N THR A 155 25.86 13.47 -1.95
CA THR A 155 27.19 12.94 -2.29
C THR A 155 27.16 11.91 -3.43
N GLY A 156 26.01 11.70 -4.09
CA GLY A 156 25.83 10.73 -5.18
C GLY A 156 25.59 9.29 -4.72
N THR A 157 25.96 8.92 -3.50
CA THR A 157 25.65 7.61 -2.91
C THR A 157 24.30 7.65 -2.19
N PRO A 158 23.36 6.72 -2.48
CA PRO A 158 22.11 6.61 -1.75
C PRO A 158 22.31 6.44 -0.23
N LYS A 159 21.41 7.02 0.58
CA LYS A 159 21.44 6.88 2.05
C LYS A 159 20.21 6.13 2.52
N GLY A 160 20.42 4.98 3.17
CA GLY A 160 19.37 4.16 3.77
C GLY A 160 18.94 4.73 5.12
N VAL A 161 17.65 4.97 5.27
CA VAL A 161 17.03 5.40 6.53
C VAL A 161 16.22 4.22 7.07
N ALA A 162 16.71 3.62 8.15
CA ALA A 162 16.02 2.56 8.87
C ALA A 162 14.94 3.15 9.79
N VAL A 163 13.74 2.57 9.75
CA VAL A 163 12.62 2.95 10.62
C VAL A 163 12.16 1.72 11.38
N THR A 164 12.12 1.84 12.70
CA THR A 164 11.69 0.77 13.59
C THR A 164 10.19 0.57 13.56
N HIS A 165 9.76 -0.64 13.93
CA HIS A 165 8.35 -0.96 14.15
C HIS A 165 7.65 0.01 15.11
N ARG A 166 8.31 0.44 16.19
CA ARG A 166 7.77 1.42 17.16
C ARG A 166 7.50 2.76 16.49
N ALA A 167 8.44 3.27 15.71
CA ALA A 167 8.29 4.56 15.04
C ALA A 167 7.17 4.49 13.98
N ALA A 168 7.13 3.40 13.21
CA ALA A 168 6.10 3.15 12.23
C ALA A 168 4.70 3.03 12.86
N ALA A 169 4.55 2.24 13.93
CA ALA A 169 3.29 2.06 14.63
C ALA A 169 2.79 3.37 15.27
N ALA A 170 3.70 4.18 15.84
CA ALA A 170 3.36 5.49 16.38
C ALA A 170 2.79 6.44 15.31
N PHE A 171 3.32 6.38 14.08
CA PHE A 171 2.79 7.13 12.94
C PHE A 171 1.38 6.65 12.57
N VAL A 172 1.17 5.33 12.44
CA VAL A 172 -0.15 4.75 12.17
C VAL A 172 -1.18 5.15 13.23
N ASP A 173 -0.81 5.11 14.51
CA ASP A 173 -1.68 5.50 15.62
C ASP A 173 -2.03 7.00 15.58
N ALA A 174 -1.09 7.85 15.17
CA ALA A 174 -1.33 9.28 15.03
C ALA A 174 -2.31 9.58 13.88
N GLU A 175 -2.13 8.92 12.73
CA GLU A 175 -3.03 9.03 11.58
C GLU A 175 -4.45 8.55 11.91
N ALA A 176 -4.57 7.40 12.59
CA ALA A 176 -5.87 6.86 13.01
C ALA A 176 -6.65 7.86 13.90
N ARG A 177 -5.95 8.53 14.83
CA ARG A 177 -6.55 9.59 15.67
C ARG A 177 -6.98 10.79 14.83
N GLY A 178 -6.16 11.23 13.88
CA GLY A 178 -6.47 12.34 12.97
C GLY A 178 -7.67 12.10 12.05
N CYS A 179 -7.95 10.84 11.70
CA CYS A 179 -9.16 10.43 10.99
C CYS A 179 -10.38 10.34 11.92
N SER A 180 -10.24 9.80 13.12
CA SER A 180 -11.33 9.71 14.09
C SER A 180 -11.85 11.09 14.53
N ALA A 181 -10.97 12.10 14.64
CA ALA A 181 -11.35 13.48 14.93
C ALA A 181 -12.07 14.20 13.77
N ARG A 182 -12.15 13.58 12.59
CA ARG A 182 -12.77 14.13 11.36
C ARG A 182 -14.04 13.40 10.90
N THR A 183 -14.59 12.45 11.66
CA THR A 183 -15.75 11.64 11.22
C THR A 183 -17.04 12.14 11.88
N ILE A 184 -17.94 12.78 11.13
CA ILE A 184 -19.20 12.22 10.59
C ILE A 184 -19.94 11.31 11.60
N PRO A 185 -21.20 11.62 11.99
CA PRO A 185 -21.92 10.88 13.02
C PRO A 185 -22.00 9.38 12.77
N SER A 186 -21.69 8.63 13.81
CA SER A 186 -21.72 7.18 13.94
C SER A 186 -23.10 6.58 13.60
N ALA A 187 -23.24 6.06 12.38
CA ALA A 187 -24.24 5.04 12.01
C ALA A 187 -23.99 4.44 10.60
N GLN A 188 -23.06 4.97 9.81
CA GLN A 188 -22.84 4.55 8.41
C GLN A 188 -21.36 4.37 8.03
N ALA A 189 -20.52 3.90 8.95
CA ALA A 189 -19.16 3.45 8.61
C ALA A 189 -19.13 2.04 8.00
N THR A 190 -20.21 1.64 7.33
CA THR A 190 -20.29 0.41 6.54
C THR A 190 -20.15 0.79 5.08
N ALA A 191 -19.00 0.42 4.49
CA ALA A 191 -18.72 0.46 3.05
C ALA A 191 -18.59 1.85 2.39
N PHE A 192 -17.35 2.38 2.37
CA PHE A 192 -16.91 3.34 1.36
C PHE A 192 -15.63 2.88 0.67
N TRP A 193 -15.61 1.62 0.24
CA TRP A 193 -14.70 1.14 -0.81
C TRP A 193 -15.54 0.89 -2.05
N PRO A 194 -15.07 1.19 -3.28
CA PRO A 194 -15.84 0.88 -4.48
C PRO A 194 -16.19 -0.60 -4.45
N ARG A 195 -17.49 -0.86 -4.35
CA ARG A 195 -18.16 -2.16 -4.40
C ARG A 195 -17.39 -3.08 -5.36
N CYS A 196 -16.78 -4.16 -4.85
CA CYS A 196 -16.20 -5.24 -5.65
C CYS A 196 -17.28 -5.71 -6.66
N ARG A 197 -17.28 -5.13 -7.87
CA ARG A 197 -18.24 -5.45 -8.92
C ARG A 197 -17.63 -6.56 -9.76
N SER A 198 -18.19 -7.75 -9.62
CA SER A 198 -18.02 -8.86 -10.54
C SER A 198 -18.08 -8.37 -12.00
N ARG A 199 -17.09 -8.78 -12.80
CA ARG A 199 -16.96 -8.50 -14.24
C ARG A 199 -18.30 -8.59 -14.98
N SER A 200 -18.85 -7.43 -15.35
CA SER A 200 -19.72 -7.27 -16.51
C SER A 200 -20.03 -5.78 -16.73
N THR A 201 -19.82 -5.31 -17.96
CA THR A 201 -20.24 -4.03 -18.58
C THR A 201 -19.48 -2.71 -18.32
N ARG A 202 -18.56 -2.45 -19.27
CA ARG A 202 -18.38 -1.25 -20.12
C ARG A 202 -18.18 0.16 -19.53
N HIS A 203 -17.01 0.69 -19.94
CA HIS A 203 -16.66 2.08 -20.30
C HIS A 203 -16.43 3.09 -19.15
N VAL A 204 -15.16 3.28 -18.81
CA VAL A 204 -14.65 4.51 -18.19
C VAL A 204 -13.83 5.27 -19.24
N ARG A 205 -14.25 6.51 -19.54
CA ARG A 205 -13.47 7.46 -20.35
C ARG A 205 -12.41 8.09 -19.47
N ARG A 206 -11.19 8.16 -20.00
CA ARG A 206 -10.02 8.81 -19.40
C ARG A 206 -10.19 10.34 -19.53
N CYS A 207 -10.15 11.07 -18.42
CA CYS A 207 -9.99 12.54 -18.44
C CYS A 207 -8.52 12.88 -18.22
N GLY A 208 -8.01 13.79 -19.06
CA GLY A 208 -6.60 14.12 -19.20
C GLY A 208 -5.99 14.89 -18.03
N SER A 209 -4.70 14.69 -17.90
CA SER A 209 -3.71 15.37 -17.05
C SER A 209 -3.67 16.88 -17.28
N HIS A 210 -3.51 17.65 -16.21
CA HIS A 210 -2.76 18.91 -16.24
C HIS A 210 -1.60 18.79 -15.25
N GLY A 211 -0.43 19.23 -15.70
CA GLY A 211 0.85 19.00 -15.06
C GLY A 211 1.02 19.75 -13.74
N GLY A 212 1.78 19.10 -12.86
CA GLY A 212 2.33 19.66 -11.63
C GLY A 212 3.37 18.68 -11.12
N THR A 213 4.62 19.07 -11.18
CA THR A 213 5.74 18.45 -10.46
C THR A 213 5.46 18.54 -8.96
N GLU A 214 5.51 17.42 -8.22
CA GLU A 214 6.25 17.25 -6.95
C GLU A 214 5.77 16.06 -6.08
N HIS A 215 6.77 15.54 -5.33
CA HIS A 215 6.76 14.75 -4.10
C HIS A 215 6.52 13.22 -4.13
N ALA A 216 7.59 12.52 -3.78
CA ALA A 216 7.63 11.13 -3.34
C ALA A 216 6.57 10.89 -2.25
N SER A 217 5.54 10.14 -2.62
CA SER A 217 4.46 9.74 -1.72
C SER A 217 4.87 8.46 -0.99
N LEU A 218 4.82 8.50 0.35
CA LEU A 218 5.06 7.34 1.22
C LEU A 218 4.03 6.23 0.96
N PRO A 219 4.40 4.93 0.98
CA PRO A 219 3.57 3.86 0.42
C PRO A 219 2.48 3.31 1.36
N LEU A 220 2.25 3.89 2.54
CA LEU A 220 1.15 3.47 3.43
C LEU A 220 -0.04 4.45 3.44
N HIS A 221 -0.13 5.36 2.47
CA HIS A 221 -1.34 6.15 2.24
C HIS A 221 -2.38 5.34 1.46
N VAL A 222 -3.24 4.61 2.18
CA VAL A 222 -4.57 4.27 1.67
C VAL A 222 -5.57 5.23 2.33
N THR A 223 -5.65 6.44 1.78
CA THR A 223 -6.70 7.40 2.13
C THR A 223 -7.38 7.88 0.85
N THR A 224 -8.36 7.12 0.38
CA THR A 224 -9.29 7.58 -0.67
C THR A 224 -10.32 8.51 -0.04
N CYS A 225 -9.98 9.80 0.08
CA CYS A 225 -10.94 10.83 0.47
C CYS A 225 -11.78 11.21 -0.77
N VAL A 226 -12.89 10.53 -1.03
CA VAL A 226 -13.84 10.94 -2.06
C VAL A 226 -14.81 11.96 -1.45
N ARG A 227 -14.73 13.20 -1.93
CA ARG A 227 -15.69 14.26 -1.60
C ARG A 227 -16.95 14.06 -2.43
N GLU A 228 -18.01 13.52 -1.84
CA GLU A 228 -19.32 13.49 -2.51
C GLU A 228 -19.87 14.91 -2.69
N ARG A 229 -20.16 15.27 -3.94
CA ARG A 229 -20.99 16.43 -4.26
C ARG A 229 -22.44 15.93 -4.26
N THR A 230 -23.16 16.12 -3.17
CA THR A 230 -24.62 15.96 -3.14
C THR A 230 -25.25 17.03 -4.02
N SER A 231 -25.58 16.69 -5.27
CA SER A 231 -26.51 17.49 -6.06
C SER A 231 -27.92 17.17 -5.60
N ALA A 232 -28.54 18.12 -4.91
CA ALA A 232 -29.94 18.08 -4.51
C ALA A 232 -30.87 17.94 -5.74
N THR A 233 -31.87 17.09 -5.61
CA THR A 233 -32.95 16.81 -6.57
C THR A 233 -34.07 17.87 -6.55
N GLY A 234 -34.71 18.06 -7.72
CA GLY A 234 -36.05 18.64 -7.92
C GLY A 234 -36.02 19.75 -8.99
N SER A 235 -36.77 19.76 -10.10
CA SER A 235 -38.14 19.29 -10.36
C SER A 235 -38.38 19.09 -11.90
N PRO A 236 -39.53 18.54 -12.35
CA PRO A 236 -39.67 17.82 -13.63
C PRO A 236 -40.19 18.70 -14.78
N ASN A 237 -39.90 18.31 -16.03
CA ASN A 237 -40.87 18.55 -17.09
C ASN A 237 -40.88 17.47 -18.18
N THR A 238 -42.10 17.23 -18.62
CA THR A 238 -42.66 16.20 -19.48
C THR A 238 -42.23 16.27 -20.94
N ARG A 239 -42.09 15.10 -21.59
CA ARG A 239 -42.74 14.68 -22.87
C ARG A 239 -41.98 13.49 -23.50
N SER A 240 -42.72 12.44 -23.87
CA SER A 240 -42.34 11.43 -24.87
C SER A 240 -43.22 11.63 -26.13
N PRO A 241 -43.17 10.79 -27.17
CA PRO A 241 -42.13 9.85 -27.63
C PRO A 241 -41.85 9.99 -29.15
N SER A 242 -40.76 9.42 -29.66
CA SER A 242 -40.81 8.82 -31.01
C SER A 242 -39.73 7.76 -31.23
N SER A 243 -40.18 6.68 -31.85
CA SER A 243 -39.51 5.46 -32.29
C SER A 243 -38.28 5.68 -33.18
N ARG A 244 -37.30 4.76 -33.14
CA ARG A 244 -36.90 3.89 -34.29
C ARG A 244 -35.71 2.98 -33.99
N ARG A 245 -36.00 1.68 -34.08
CA ARG A 245 -35.29 0.55 -34.73
C ARG A 245 -33.76 0.37 -34.56
N CYS A 246 -33.43 -0.83 -34.08
CA CYS A 246 -32.19 -1.56 -34.31
C CYS A 246 -31.76 -1.59 -35.78
N ARG A 247 -30.44 -1.52 -36.04
CA ARG A 247 -29.72 -2.41 -36.97
C ARG A 247 -28.19 -2.17 -36.96
N HIS A 248 -27.49 -3.29 -37.16
CA HIS A 248 -26.14 -3.47 -37.69
C HIS A 248 -24.90 -3.23 -36.81
N LEU A 249 -24.36 -4.36 -36.31
CA LEU A 249 -22.91 -4.64 -36.29
C LEU A 249 -22.37 -4.73 -37.74
N PRO A 250 -21.09 -4.39 -37.94
CA PRO A 250 -20.22 -5.35 -38.59
C PRO A 250 -18.85 -5.56 -37.91
N ARG A 251 -18.23 -6.63 -38.41
CA ARG A 251 -17.06 -7.41 -37.99
C ARG A 251 -15.69 -6.69 -38.01
N CYS A 252 -14.79 -7.28 -37.21
CA CYS A 252 -13.34 -7.48 -37.36
C CYS A 252 -12.60 -6.76 -38.50
N GLY A 253 -11.55 -6.02 -38.13
CA GLY A 253 -10.50 -5.53 -39.01
C GLY A 253 -9.16 -5.42 -38.27
N ARG A 254 -8.11 -5.95 -38.88
CA ARG A 254 -6.74 -6.20 -38.39
C ARG A 254 -5.93 -4.94 -38.01
N LEU A 255 -4.95 -5.18 -37.12
CA LEU A 255 -3.55 -4.71 -37.11
C LEU A 255 -3.24 -3.31 -37.68
N ARG A 256 -2.60 -2.45 -36.86
CA ARG A 256 -1.17 -2.06 -36.97
C ARG A 256 -0.88 -0.73 -36.26
N ARG A 257 0.39 -0.63 -35.85
CA ARG A 257 1.25 0.56 -35.67
C ARG A 257 1.22 1.29 -34.33
N TRP A 258 2.34 1.08 -33.65
CA TRP A 258 3.04 2.01 -32.79
C TRP A 258 3.12 3.42 -33.41
N LYS A 259 2.98 4.43 -32.56
CA LYS A 259 3.56 5.76 -32.78
C LYS A 259 4.03 6.32 -31.44
N VAL A 260 5.35 6.54 -31.39
CA VAL A 260 6.07 7.39 -30.44
C VAL A 260 5.95 8.82 -30.94
N CYS A 261 5.56 9.75 -30.05
CA CYS A 261 5.85 11.19 -30.06
C CYS A 261 5.74 11.59 -28.57
N GLY A 262 6.70 12.22 -27.88
CA GLY A 262 7.75 13.12 -28.34
C GLY A 262 7.37 14.55 -27.96
N CYS A 263 8.03 15.05 -26.90
CA CYS A 263 7.87 16.34 -26.17
C CYS A 263 6.76 16.40 -25.13
#